data_AF-A0A328SBY4-F1
#
_entry.id   AF-A0A328SBY4-F1
#
_cell.length_a   1.000
_cell.length_b   1.000
_cell.length_c   1.000
_cell.angle_alpha   90.00
_cell.angle_beta   90.00
_cell.angle_gamma   90.00
#
_symmetry.space_group_name_H-M   'P 1'
#
loop_
_entity.id
_entity.type
_entity.pdbx_description
1 polymer ?
#
loop_
_entity_poly.entity_id
_entity_poly.type
_entity_poly.pdbx_seq_one_letter_code
_entity_poly.pdbx_strand_id
1 'polypeptide(L)'
;MSNNAQEEFISNAKKEIKQKIKSETKVLEKLKKEKGELTNAIEGYDIYYHNLERFIIQSMQEFTQNEEDLPKYFKSHINGTYQEYVQIRQEGIKEMESLKKYINHCKREAKTNERTLKFYRSQYMDSDFFDECLPLVDLYQQKIELYNGNIELTVKTIEKLEKIVKKLEKWQ
;
A
#
# COMPACT_ATOMS: atom_id res chain seq x y z
N MET A 1 -32.44 36.31 -12.33
CA MET A 1 -31.22 36.14 -13.16
C MET A 1 -31.66 36.18 -14.62
N SER A 2 -30.87 36.77 -15.53
CA SER A 2 -31.17 36.69 -16.97
C SER A 2 -30.88 35.26 -17.47
N ASN A 3 -31.66 34.75 -18.42
CA ASN A 3 -31.47 33.38 -18.97
C ASN A 3 -30.02 33.13 -19.42
N ASN A 4 -29.36 34.12 -20.03
CA ASN A 4 -27.97 33.99 -20.49
C ASN A 4 -26.96 33.75 -19.35
N ALA A 5 -27.15 34.39 -18.19
CA ALA A 5 -26.24 34.22 -17.06
C ALA A 5 -26.38 32.82 -16.42
N GLN A 6 -27.59 32.26 -16.47
CA GLN A 6 -27.87 30.91 -15.98
C GLN A 6 -27.31 29.84 -16.91
N GLU A 7 -27.42 30.03 -18.23
CA GLU A 7 -26.82 29.14 -19.23
C GLU A 7 -25.28 29.13 -19.16
N GLU A 8 -24.65 30.30 -19.00
CA GLU A 8 -23.20 30.41 -18.86
C GLU A 8 -22.70 29.73 -17.57
N PHE A 9 -23.42 29.89 -16.46
CA PHE A 9 -23.12 29.21 -15.20
C PHE A 9 -23.17 27.68 -15.34
N ILE A 10 -24.25 27.14 -15.92
CA ILE A 10 -24.40 25.69 -16.12
C ILE A 10 -23.29 25.15 -17.04
N SER A 11 -22.96 25.88 -18.11
CA SER A 11 -21.89 25.49 -19.04
C SER A 11 -20.52 25.41 -18.36
N ASN A 12 -20.18 26.39 -17.53
CA ASN A 12 -18.92 26.40 -16.78
C ASN A 12 -18.86 25.29 -15.75
N ALA A 13 -19.94 25.09 -14.99
CA ALA A 13 -20.03 24.02 -14.01
C ALA A 13 -19.85 22.64 -14.67
N LYS A 14 -20.41 22.42 -15.88
CA LYS A 14 -20.26 21.15 -16.61
C LYS A 14 -18.81 20.92 -17.05
N LYS A 15 -18.12 21.97 -17.49
CA LYS A 15 -16.69 21.90 -17.84
C LYS A 15 -15.85 21.53 -16.61
N GLU A 16 -16.12 22.13 -15.46
CA GLU A 16 -15.41 21.82 -14.21
C GLU A 16 -15.61 20.36 -13.80
N ILE A 17 -16.85 19.85 -13.85
CA ILE A 17 -17.13 18.43 -13.58
C ILE A 17 -16.36 17.52 -14.52
N LYS A 18 -16.38 17.79 -15.83
CA LYS A 18 -15.65 16.96 -16.81
C LYS A 18 -14.15 16.94 -16.53
N GLN A 19 -13.56 18.08 -16.16
CA GLN A 19 -12.17 18.14 -15.74
C GLN A 19 -11.92 17.37 -14.45
N LYS A 20 -12.83 17.48 -13.48
CA LYS A 20 -12.76 16.75 -12.22
C LYS A 20 -12.80 15.25 -12.44
N ILE A 21 -13.76 14.74 -13.22
CA ILE A 21 -13.85 13.33 -13.63
C ILE A 21 -12.52 12.86 -14.23
N LYS A 22 -11.98 13.60 -15.21
CA LYS A 22 -10.69 13.26 -15.84
C LYS A 22 -9.54 13.18 -14.83
N SER A 23 -9.49 14.11 -13.88
CA SER A 23 -8.44 14.13 -12.85
C SER A 23 -8.60 12.96 -11.85
N GLU A 24 -9.82 12.69 -11.40
CA GLU A 24 -10.12 11.65 -10.42
C GLU A 24 -9.96 10.24 -11.02
N THR A 25 -10.29 10.05 -12.30
CA THR A 25 -10.00 8.79 -13.01
C THR A 25 -8.51 8.47 -13.02
N LYS A 26 -7.65 9.46 -13.28
CA LYS A 26 -6.18 9.26 -13.23
C LYS A 26 -5.70 8.88 -11.83
N VAL A 27 -6.30 9.45 -10.79
CA VAL A 27 -5.98 9.09 -9.41
C VAL A 27 -6.43 7.66 -9.13
N LEU A 28 -7.64 7.28 -9.57
CA LEU A 28 -8.16 5.93 -9.42
C LEU A 28 -7.27 4.88 -10.10
N GLU A 29 -6.77 5.16 -11.31
CA GLU A 29 -5.82 4.28 -12.02
C GLU A 29 -4.53 4.07 -11.23
N LYS A 30 -3.98 5.13 -10.62
CA LYS A 30 -2.80 5.03 -9.75
C LYS A 30 -3.08 4.13 -8.55
N LEU A 31 -4.23 4.29 -7.89
CA LEU A 31 -4.63 3.45 -6.76
C LEU A 31 -4.79 1.98 -7.15
N LYS A 32 -5.32 1.69 -8.35
CA LYS A 32 -5.42 0.32 -8.87
C LYS A 32 -4.03 -0.29 -9.10
N LYS A 33 -3.11 0.46 -9.67
CA LYS A 33 -1.72 0.01 -9.86
C LYS A 33 -1.05 -0.31 -8.52
N GLU A 34 -1.19 0.59 -7.56
CA GLU A 34 -0.66 0.45 -6.22
C GLU A 34 -1.22 -0.78 -5.49
N LYS A 35 -2.53 -1.05 -5.61
CA LYS A 35 -3.13 -2.30 -5.11
C LYS A 35 -2.46 -3.55 -5.69
N GLY A 36 -2.13 -3.52 -6.98
CA GLY A 36 -1.39 -4.59 -7.64
C GLY A 36 0.02 -4.76 -7.07
N GLU A 37 0.74 -3.66 -6.85
CA GLU A 37 2.08 -3.68 -6.24
C GLU A 37 2.05 -4.24 -4.80
N LEU A 38 1.06 -3.85 -3.99
CA LEU A 38 0.87 -4.40 -2.63
C LEU A 38 0.53 -5.90 -2.64
N THR A 39 -0.26 -6.34 -3.62
CA THR A 39 -0.59 -7.77 -3.79
C THR A 39 0.67 -8.58 -4.12
N ASN A 40 1.47 -8.10 -5.08
CA ASN A 40 2.74 -8.74 -5.44
C ASN A 40 3.74 -8.73 -4.28
N ALA A 41 3.78 -7.66 -3.49
CA ALA A 41 4.65 -7.58 -2.32
C ALA A 41 4.32 -8.65 -1.28
N ILE A 42 3.03 -8.91 -1.02
CA ILE A 42 2.58 -9.97 -0.11
C ILE A 42 3.16 -11.34 -0.53
N GLU A 43 3.05 -11.69 -1.80
CA GLU A 43 3.60 -12.95 -2.34
C GLU A 43 5.14 -12.97 -2.25
N GLY A 44 5.78 -11.84 -2.56
CA GLY A 44 7.22 -11.67 -2.45
C GLY A 44 7.75 -11.93 -1.04
N TYR A 45 7.10 -11.39 0.00
CA TYR A 45 7.52 -11.62 1.39
C TYR A 45 7.28 -13.06 1.86
N ASP A 46 6.24 -13.74 1.37
CA ASP A 46 6.06 -15.17 1.68
C ASP A 46 7.17 -16.02 1.08
N ILE A 47 7.50 -15.78 -0.19
CA ILE A 47 8.62 -16.46 -0.87
C ILE A 47 9.93 -16.19 -0.13
N TYR A 48 10.17 -14.93 0.22
CA TYR A 48 11.36 -14.54 0.97
C TYR A 48 11.44 -15.24 2.33
N TYR A 49 10.34 -15.27 3.10
CA TYR A 49 10.28 -15.95 4.38
C TYR A 49 10.63 -17.44 4.26
N HIS A 50 10.07 -18.14 3.28
CA HIS A 50 10.36 -19.55 3.06
C HIS A 50 11.81 -19.81 2.60
N ASN A 51 12.35 -18.93 1.75
CA ASN A 51 13.74 -19.01 1.32
C ASN A 51 14.70 -18.78 2.51
N LEU A 52 14.42 -17.79 3.34
CA LEU A 52 15.18 -17.52 4.56
C LEU A 52 15.13 -18.73 5.52
N GLU A 53 13.94 -19.31 5.72
CA GLU A 53 13.79 -20.49 6.55
C GLU A 53 14.59 -21.69 6.03
N ARG A 54 14.51 -21.96 4.72
CA ARG A 54 15.28 -23.04 4.09
C ARG A 54 16.79 -22.82 4.25
N PHE A 55 17.25 -21.59 4.01
CA PHE A 55 18.66 -21.24 4.15
C PHE A 55 19.15 -21.46 5.58
N ILE A 56 18.43 -20.95 6.60
CA ILE A 56 18.82 -21.12 8.01
C ILE A 56 18.94 -22.61 8.35
N ILE A 57 17.97 -23.44 7.93
CA ILE A 57 18.01 -24.89 8.18
C ILE A 57 19.22 -25.54 7.52
N GLN A 58 19.49 -25.21 6.24
CA GLN A 58 20.61 -25.76 5.50
C GLN A 58 21.95 -25.37 6.11
N SER A 59 22.13 -24.09 6.46
CA SER A 59 23.33 -23.64 7.14
C SER A 59 23.51 -24.35 8.48
N MET A 60 22.46 -24.49 9.30
CA MET A 60 22.55 -25.21 10.57
C MET A 60 22.91 -26.70 10.41
N GLN A 61 22.47 -27.35 9.33
CA GLN A 61 22.83 -28.74 9.02
C GLN A 61 24.29 -28.88 8.57
N GLU A 62 24.85 -27.87 7.89
CA GLU A 62 26.28 -27.82 7.57
C GLU A 62 27.14 -27.56 8.82
N PHE A 63 26.59 -26.91 9.85
CA PHE A 63 27.26 -26.58 11.12
C PHE A 63 27.18 -27.66 12.21
N THR A 64 26.91 -28.93 11.89
CA THR A 64 27.08 -30.06 12.85
C THR A 64 28.53 -30.32 13.31
N GLN A 65 29.44 -29.35 13.15
CA GLN A 65 30.80 -29.32 13.68
C GLN A 65 30.95 -28.16 14.66
N ASN A 66 31.74 -28.35 15.72
CA ASN A 66 31.98 -27.29 16.71
C ASN A 66 32.57 -26.03 16.01
N GLU A 67 32.26 -24.85 16.53
CA GLU A 67 32.73 -23.57 15.98
C GLU A 67 34.27 -23.52 15.80
N GLU A 68 35.01 -24.28 16.62
CA GLU A 68 36.47 -24.43 16.53
C GLU A 68 36.93 -25.15 15.26
N ASP A 69 36.14 -26.09 14.73
CA ASP A 69 36.46 -26.97 13.60
C ASP A 69 36.14 -26.35 12.23
N LEU A 70 35.48 -25.18 12.20
CA LEU A 70 35.12 -24.53 10.95
C LEU A 70 36.32 -23.92 10.21
N PRO A 71 36.46 -24.13 8.89
CA PRO A 71 37.49 -23.48 8.08
C PRO A 71 37.47 -21.96 8.23
N LYS A 72 38.64 -21.31 8.20
CA LYS A 72 38.76 -19.84 8.35
C LYS A 72 37.87 -19.04 7.38
N TYR A 73 37.63 -19.55 6.17
CA TYR A 73 36.72 -18.96 5.18
C TYR A 73 35.25 -18.94 5.65
N PHE A 74 34.80 -19.99 6.34
CA PHE A 74 33.47 -20.04 6.94
C PHE A 74 33.36 -19.04 8.09
N LYS A 75 34.38 -18.93 8.96
CA LYS A 75 34.37 -17.94 10.06
C LYS A 75 34.28 -16.48 9.58
N SER A 76 34.92 -16.16 8.45
CA SER A 76 34.83 -14.81 7.87
C SER A 76 33.50 -14.55 7.15
N HIS A 77 32.91 -15.57 6.51
CA HIS A 77 31.59 -15.45 5.88
C HIS A 77 30.45 -15.46 6.89
N ILE A 78 30.57 -16.22 7.99
CA ILE A 78 29.64 -16.20 9.12
C ILE A 78 29.46 -14.77 9.61
N ASN A 79 30.54 -14.03 9.90
CA ASN A 79 30.40 -12.62 10.30
C ASN A 79 29.70 -11.74 9.26
N GLY A 80 29.96 -11.95 7.96
CA GLY A 80 29.28 -11.22 6.89
C GLY A 80 27.78 -11.55 6.80
N THR A 81 27.44 -12.83 6.82
CA THR A 81 26.06 -13.33 6.80
C THR A 81 25.28 -12.89 8.04
N TYR A 82 25.90 -12.86 9.22
CA TYR A 82 25.28 -12.33 10.44
C TYR A 82 25.02 -10.81 10.34
N GLN A 83 25.96 -10.04 9.79
CA GLN A 83 25.76 -8.61 9.53
C GLN A 83 24.63 -8.34 8.53
N GLU A 84 24.53 -9.16 7.47
CA GLU A 84 23.44 -9.10 6.50
C GLU A 84 22.08 -9.34 7.18
N TYR A 85 21.97 -10.29 8.10
CA TYR A 85 20.71 -10.53 8.83
C TYR A 85 20.32 -9.42 9.79
N VAL A 86 21.30 -8.85 10.50
CA VAL A 86 21.06 -7.67 11.32
C VAL A 86 20.54 -6.52 10.45
N GLN A 87 21.11 -6.32 9.26
CA GLN A 87 20.67 -5.30 8.33
C GLN A 87 19.26 -5.57 7.79
N ILE A 88 18.96 -6.78 7.31
CA ILE A 88 17.63 -7.19 6.85
C ILE A 88 16.58 -6.95 7.94
N ARG A 89 16.90 -7.31 9.19
CA ARG A 89 16.01 -7.07 10.33
C ARG A 89 15.74 -5.59 10.55
N GLN A 90 16.78 -4.75 10.51
CA GLN A 90 16.63 -3.30 10.66
C GLN A 90 15.84 -2.67 9.51
N GLU A 91 16.06 -3.12 8.29
CA GLU A 91 15.31 -2.68 7.10
C GLU A 91 13.84 -3.07 7.21
N GLY A 92 13.53 -4.31 7.60
CA GLY A 92 12.17 -4.75 7.86
C GLY A 92 11.45 -3.91 8.92
N ILE A 93 12.13 -3.50 10.00
CA ILE A 93 11.57 -2.60 11.02
C ILE A 93 11.24 -1.23 10.42
N LYS A 94 12.17 -0.61 9.67
CA LYS A 94 11.96 0.70 9.02
C LYS A 94 10.83 0.65 8.00
N GLU A 95 10.74 -0.45 7.27
CA GLU A 95 9.67 -0.66 6.29
C GLU A 95 8.31 -0.76 6.98
N MET A 96 8.19 -1.55 8.05
CA MET A 96 6.95 -1.64 8.84
C MET A 96 6.49 -0.26 9.35
N GLU A 97 7.39 0.60 9.81
CA GLU A 97 7.04 1.96 10.23
C GLU A 97 6.51 2.81 9.07
N SER A 98 7.13 2.68 7.89
CA SER A 98 6.70 3.37 6.67
C SER A 98 5.32 2.90 6.22
N LEU A 99 5.07 1.59 6.27
CA LEU A 99 3.77 0.99 5.96
C LEU A 99 2.67 1.43 6.97
N LYS A 100 3.01 1.59 8.25
CA LYS A 100 2.08 2.15 9.25
C LYS A 100 1.72 3.61 8.94
N LYS A 101 2.67 4.43 8.48
CA LYS A 101 2.40 5.80 8.01
C LYS A 101 1.50 5.79 6.77
N TYR A 102 1.73 4.84 5.87
CA TYR A 102 0.90 4.66 4.68
C TYR A 102 -0.56 4.29 5.02
N ILE A 103 -0.80 3.37 5.97
CA ILE A 103 -2.15 3.07 6.47
C ILE A 103 -2.85 4.33 6.96
N ASN A 104 -2.15 5.19 7.70
CA ASN A 104 -2.71 6.46 8.17
C ASN A 104 -3.01 7.44 7.03
N HIS A 105 -2.22 7.42 5.96
CA HIS A 105 -2.54 8.16 4.74
C HIS A 105 -3.82 7.65 4.09
N CYS A 106 -3.95 6.34 3.84
CA CYS A 106 -5.15 5.75 3.24
C CYS A 106 -6.42 6.04 4.05
N LYS A 107 -6.36 5.96 5.39
CA LYS A 107 -7.50 6.28 6.27
C LYS A 107 -7.95 7.74 6.12
N ARG A 108 -7.00 8.67 6.01
CA ARG A 108 -7.30 10.10 5.80
C ARG A 108 -7.92 10.32 4.42
N GLU A 109 -7.37 9.71 3.39
CA GLU A 109 -7.91 9.81 2.03
C GLU A 109 -9.31 9.21 1.94
N ALA A 110 -9.55 8.00 2.46
CA ALA A 110 -10.88 7.38 2.47
C ALA A 110 -11.93 8.33 3.09
N LYS A 111 -11.63 8.90 4.26
CA LYS A 111 -12.52 9.86 4.94
C LYS A 111 -12.76 11.14 4.14
N THR A 112 -11.73 11.65 3.45
CA THR A 112 -11.88 12.81 2.55
C THR A 112 -12.80 12.47 1.38
N ASN A 113 -12.60 11.30 0.75
CA ASN A 113 -13.43 10.86 -0.37
C ASN A 113 -14.87 10.55 0.07
N GLU A 114 -15.10 10.05 1.30
CA GLU A 114 -16.46 9.88 1.87
C GLU A 114 -17.20 11.20 2.00
N ARG A 115 -16.52 12.25 2.48
CA ARG A 115 -17.12 13.60 2.58
C ARG A 115 -17.49 14.15 1.21
N THR A 116 -16.60 13.99 0.24
CA THR A 116 -16.83 14.41 -1.14
C THR A 116 -17.96 13.61 -1.79
N LEU A 117 -18.02 12.30 -1.56
CA LEU A 117 -19.11 11.44 -2.01
C LEU A 117 -20.46 11.90 -1.43
N LYS A 118 -20.50 12.25 -0.13
CA LYS A 118 -21.71 12.79 0.51
C LYS A 118 -22.16 14.10 -0.14
N PHE A 119 -21.22 14.98 -0.50
CA PHE A 119 -21.53 16.23 -1.21
C PHE A 119 -22.16 15.97 -2.58
N TYR A 120 -21.57 15.09 -3.41
CA TYR A 120 -22.14 14.78 -4.72
C TYR A 120 -23.46 14.01 -4.61
N ARG A 121 -23.62 13.16 -3.59
CA ARG A 121 -24.89 12.49 -3.27
C ARG A 121 -25.97 13.44 -2.74
N SER A 122 -25.62 14.60 -2.17
CA SER A 122 -26.63 15.56 -1.71
C SER A 122 -27.13 16.49 -2.82
N GLN A 123 -26.48 16.52 -3.99
CA GLN A 123 -26.97 17.29 -5.15
C GLN A 123 -28.17 16.63 -5.86
N TYR A 124 -28.64 15.47 -5.35
CA TYR A 124 -29.62 14.56 -5.97
C TYR A 124 -31.04 15.10 -6.18
N MET A 125 -31.43 16.23 -5.59
CA MET A 125 -32.86 16.52 -5.46
C MET A 125 -33.46 17.56 -6.41
N ASP A 126 -32.69 18.43 -7.08
CA ASP A 126 -33.32 19.57 -7.80
C ASP A 126 -32.50 20.20 -8.98
N SER A 127 -31.59 19.49 -9.67
CA SER A 127 -30.82 20.14 -10.76
C SER A 127 -30.60 19.32 -12.04
N ASP A 128 -30.74 20.00 -13.19
CA ASP A 128 -30.32 19.57 -14.55
C ASP A 128 -28.81 19.27 -14.70
N PHE A 129 -28.09 19.37 -13.59
CA PHE A 129 -26.64 19.21 -13.44
C PHE A 129 -26.26 17.85 -12.82
N PHE A 130 -27.27 17.11 -12.35
CA PHE A 130 -27.11 15.87 -11.60
C PHE A 130 -26.51 14.71 -12.43
N ASP A 131 -27.01 14.49 -13.65
CA ASP A 131 -26.53 13.39 -14.50
C ASP A 131 -25.04 13.52 -14.82
N GLU A 132 -24.52 14.74 -14.92
CA GLU A 132 -23.09 14.99 -15.13
C GLU A 132 -22.25 14.67 -13.87
N CYS A 133 -22.85 14.71 -12.67
CA CYS A 133 -22.18 14.37 -11.41
C CYS A 133 -22.12 12.86 -11.12
N LEU A 134 -23.02 12.05 -11.72
CA LEU A 134 -23.11 10.61 -11.45
C LEU A 134 -21.76 9.87 -11.57
N PRO A 135 -20.92 10.11 -12.59
CA PRO A 135 -19.61 9.45 -12.68
C PRO A 135 -18.69 9.77 -11.50
N LEU A 136 -18.81 10.95 -10.89
CA LEU A 136 -18.01 11.30 -9.70
C LEU A 136 -18.44 10.47 -8.49
N VAL A 137 -19.74 10.18 -8.35
CA VAL A 137 -20.24 9.31 -7.27
C VAL A 137 -19.58 7.93 -7.36
N ASP A 138 -19.58 7.32 -8.55
CA ASP A 138 -18.97 6.01 -8.78
C ASP A 138 -17.45 6.04 -8.56
N LEU A 139 -16.77 7.09 -9.05
CA LEU A 139 -15.33 7.25 -8.87
C LEU A 139 -14.96 7.34 -7.39
N TYR A 140 -15.66 8.18 -6.61
CA TYR A 140 -15.36 8.33 -5.19
C TYR A 140 -15.67 7.06 -4.39
N GLN A 141 -16.74 6.35 -4.73
CA GLN A 141 -17.04 5.06 -4.12
C GLN A 141 -15.93 4.03 -4.38
N GLN A 142 -15.48 3.88 -5.64
CA GLN A 142 -14.37 2.99 -5.98
C GLN A 142 -13.06 3.39 -5.29
N LYS A 143 -12.77 4.69 -5.16
CA LYS A 143 -11.57 5.16 -4.44
C LYS A 143 -11.60 4.75 -2.97
N ILE A 144 -12.74 4.92 -2.30
CA ILE A 144 -12.91 4.53 -0.88
C ILE A 144 -12.66 3.03 -0.72
N GLU A 145 -13.27 2.21 -1.58
CA GLU A 145 -13.08 0.76 -1.59
C GLU A 145 -11.61 0.37 -1.81
N LEU A 146 -10.91 1.03 -2.74
CA LEU A 146 -9.48 0.79 -2.97
C LEU A 146 -8.61 1.19 -1.79
N TYR A 147 -8.85 2.35 -1.17
CA TYR A 147 -8.08 2.75 0.02
C TYR A 147 -8.27 1.76 1.17
N ASN A 148 -9.49 1.29 1.40
CA ASN A 148 -9.77 0.28 2.43
C ASN A 148 -9.09 -1.05 2.09
N GLY A 149 -9.15 -1.50 0.83
CA GLY A 149 -8.43 -2.68 0.38
C GLY A 149 -6.90 -2.56 0.52
N ASN A 150 -6.33 -1.38 0.21
CA ASN A 150 -4.90 -1.14 0.37
C ASN A 150 -4.47 -1.14 1.84
N ILE A 151 -5.33 -0.66 2.76
CA ILE A 151 -5.09 -0.79 4.21
C ILE A 151 -5.00 -2.26 4.61
N GLU A 152 -5.95 -3.09 4.19
CA GLU A 152 -5.95 -4.52 4.50
C GLU A 152 -4.71 -5.24 3.97
N LEU A 153 -4.34 -4.98 2.72
CA LEU A 153 -3.14 -5.56 2.11
C LEU A 153 -1.88 -5.11 2.85
N THR A 154 -1.79 -3.84 3.21
CA THR A 154 -0.64 -3.29 3.93
C THR A 154 -0.50 -3.90 5.32
N VAL A 155 -1.61 -4.13 6.03
CA VAL A 155 -1.59 -4.84 7.33
C VAL A 155 -1.03 -6.25 7.16
N LYS A 156 -1.47 -7.00 6.14
CA LYS A 156 -0.92 -8.34 5.83
C LYS A 156 0.57 -8.31 5.52
N THR A 157 1.04 -7.28 4.81
CA THR A 157 2.47 -7.09 4.54
C THR A 157 3.26 -6.88 5.83
N ILE A 158 2.75 -6.02 6.74
CA ILE A 158 3.37 -5.80 8.05
C ILE A 158 3.45 -7.11 8.84
N GLU A 159 2.37 -7.90 8.90
CA GLU A 159 2.37 -9.19 9.61
C GLU A 159 3.44 -10.17 9.08
N LYS A 160 3.71 -10.15 7.77
CA LYS A 160 4.77 -10.97 7.16
C LYS A 160 6.16 -10.47 7.52
N LEU A 161 6.36 -9.15 7.46
CA LEU A 161 7.60 -8.52 7.91
C LEU A 161 7.89 -8.79 9.39
N GLU A 162 6.86 -8.77 10.25
CA GLU A 162 7.00 -9.12 11.67
C GLU A 162 7.49 -10.56 11.87
N LYS A 163 7.00 -11.52 11.06
CA LYS A 163 7.49 -12.91 11.08
C LYS A 163 8.96 -13.01 10.68
N ILE A 164 9.35 -12.30 9.62
CA ILE A 164 10.75 -12.25 9.16
C ILE A 164 11.65 -11.66 10.26
N VAL A 165 11.30 -10.49 10.79
CA VAL A 165 12.06 -9.79 11.84
C VAL A 165 12.19 -10.66 13.09
N LYS A 166 11.11 -11.35 13.51
CA LYS A 166 11.13 -12.27 14.65
C LYS A 166 11.99 -13.50 14.40
N LYS A 167 12.04 -14.03 13.17
CA LYS A 167 12.93 -15.15 12.84
C LYS A 167 14.41 -14.74 12.97
N LEU A 168 14.71 -13.47 12.70
CA LEU A 168 16.05 -12.88 12.76
C LEU A 168 16.41 -12.29 14.14
N GLU A 169 15.55 -12.39 15.17
CA GLU A 169 15.74 -11.68 16.45
C GLU A 169 17.02 -12.08 17.20
N LYS A 170 17.42 -13.35 17.08
CA LYS A 170 18.55 -13.97 17.79
C LYS A 170 19.89 -13.81 17.07
N TRP A 171 19.88 -13.24 15.87
CA TRP A 171 21.07 -12.93 15.10
C TRP A 171 21.47 -11.50 15.48
N GLN A 172 22.30 -11.38 16.53
CA GLN A 172 22.82 -10.13 17.10
C GLN A 172 24.34 -10.10 17.01
#